data_AF-A0A9P7FVQ1-F1
#
_entry.id   AF-A0A9P7FVQ1-F1
#
_cell.length_a   1.000
_cell.length_b   1.000
_cell.length_c   1.000
_cell.angle_alpha   90.00
_cell.angle_beta   90.00
_cell.angle_gamma   90.00
#
_symmetry.space_group_name_H-M   'P 1'
#
loop_
_entity.id
_entity.type
_entity.pdbx_description
1 polymer ?
#
loop_
_entity_poly.entity_id
_entity_poly.type
_entity_poly.pdbx_seq_one_letter_code
_entity_poly.pdbx_strand_id
1 'polypeptide(L)'
;ALLRISTSSSTFRIDPQAVLVALRLVYSLQCNGWSGGGYVGSAPAALVGKVAAGSQVKLKWTAWPDSHNGPLITYMARAPSDITKWNPGNSAVWFKVAEAGKDANGKWAATDGLYASNSVYTFTIPPKLKAGQYLIRHER
;
A
#
# COMPACT_ATOMS: atom_id res chain seq x y z
N ALA A 1 1.46 -6.35 11.62
CA ALA A 1 1.10 -7.07 10.39
C ALA A 1 2.34 -7.26 9.51
N LEU A 2 2.62 -8.49 9.07
CA LEU A 2 3.65 -8.81 8.08
C LEU A 2 2.94 -9.09 6.75
N LEU A 3 3.09 -8.22 5.78
CA LEU A 3 2.39 -8.32 4.51
C LEU A 3 3.20 -9.18 3.52
N ARG A 4 2.60 -10.24 2.98
CA ARG A 4 3.19 -11.03 1.88
C ARG A 4 2.58 -10.60 0.55
N ILE A 5 3.41 -10.07 -0.34
CA ILE A 5 3.07 -9.86 -1.75
C ILE A 5 3.21 -11.21 -2.45
N SER A 6 2.17 -11.65 -3.17
CA SER A 6 2.24 -12.78 -4.09
C SER A 6 2.07 -12.26 -5.51
N THR A 7 3.07 -12.50 -6.36
CA THR A 7 3.02 -12.22 -7.81
C THR A 7 3.06 -13.54 -8.57
N SER A 8 2.22 -13.68 -9.59
CA SER A 8 2.14 -14.89 -10.41
C SER A 8 2.85 -14.70 -11.74
N SER A 9 4.19 -14.73 -11.75
CA SER A 9 4.97 -14.94 -12.98
C SER A 9 6.41 -15.39 -12.69
N SER A 10 6.75 -16.57 -13.20
CA SER A 10 8.07 -17.20 -13.08
C SER A 10 8.96 -16.87 -14.28
N THR A 11 9.33 -15.59 -14.49
CA THR A 11 10.35 -15.22 -15.48
C THR A 11 11.07 -13.93 -15.10
N PHE A 12 12.39 -14.01 -14.91
CA PHE A 12 13.24 -12.82 -14.72
C PHE A 12 13.49 -12.14 -16.08
N ARG A 13 12.53 -11.31 -16.53
CA ARG A 13 12.77 -10.28 -17.54
C ARG A 13 12.93 -8.93 -16.83
N ILE A 14 13.84 -8.09 -17.30
CA ILE A 14 13.87 -6.69 -16.88
C ILE A 14 12.70 -6.00 -17.58
N ASP A 15 11.55 -5.97 -16.90
CA ASP A 15 10.36 -5.31 -17.38
C ASP A 15 10.58 -3.77 -17.37
N PRO A 16 10.51 -3.07 -18.52
CA PRO A 16 10.66 -1.62 -18.58
C PRO A 16 9.51 -0.87 -17.87
N GLN A 17 8.45 -1.57 -17.46
CA GLN A 17 7.31 -1.05 -16.68
C GLN A 17 7.42 -1.41 -15.18
N ALA A 18 8.56 -1.95 -14.70
CA ALA A 18 8.72 -2.37 -13.32
C ALA A 18 8.57 -1.20 -12.31
N VAL A 19 7.41 -1.19 -11.65
CA VAL A 19 7.16 -0.40 -10.44
C VAL A 19 7.74 -1.16 -9.26
N LEU A 20 8.64 -0.51 -8.54
CA LEU A 20 9.34 -1.09 -7.40
C LEU A 20 8.65 -0.64 -6.10
N VAL A 21 7.86 -1.52 -5.51
CA VAL A 21 7.02 -1.26 -4.33
C VAL A 21 7.76 -1.56 -3.03
N ALA A 22 8.07 -0.53 -2.26
CA ALA A 22 8.43 -0.68 -0.85
C ALA A 22 7.16 -0.53 -0.01
N LEU A 23 6.93 -1.50 0.89
CA LEU A 23 5.62 -1.69 1.52
C LEU A 23 5.67 -1.49 3.04
N ARG A 24 6.44 -0.49 3.49
CA ARG A 24 6.43 0.00 4.87
C ARG A 24 7.27 1.27 5.07
N LEU A 25 6.86 2.04 6.09
CA LEU A 25 7.62 3.11 6.77
C LEU A 25 7.67 4.42 5.91
N VAL A 26 7.41 5.67 6.35
CA VAL A 26 7.71 6.45 7.58
C VAL A 26 6.52 7.36 8.05
N TYR A 27 6.61 8.06 9.21
CA TYR A 27 5.66 8.98 9.91
C TYR A 27 4.30 8.38 10.34
N SER A 28 3.74 8.88 11.44
CA SER A 28 2.65 8.22 12.20
C SER A 28 1.40 7.93 11.35
N LEU A 29 0.83 8.95 10.72
CA LEU A 29 -0.31 8.82 9.81
C LEU A 29 0.08 8.39 8.39
N GLN A 30 1.37 8.45 8.03
CA GLN A 30 1.79 8.15 6.67
C GLN A 30 2.05 6.65 6.47
N CYS A 31 2.61 5.94 7.46
CA CYS A 31 2.92 4.51 7.36
C CYS A 31 2.75 3.73 8.68
N ASN A 32 1.92 4.23 9.59
CA ASN A 32 1.78 3.79 10.99
C ASN A 32 3.07 3.96 11.83
N GLY A 33 2.94 4.62 12.97
CA GLY A 33 4.02 4.84 13.94
C GLY A 33 3.56 5.57 15.18
N TRP A 34 3.87 5.04 16.36
CA TRP A 34 3.53 5.65 17.64
C TRP A 34 4.66 6.58 18.09
N SER A 35 4.37 7.87 18.30
CA SER A 35 5.37 8.89 18.66
C SER A 35 5.40 9.24 20.16
N GLY A 36 4.58 8.61 20.99
CA GLY A 36 4.61 8.80 22.45
C GLY A 36 5.67 7.92 23.13
N GLY A 37 6.68 8.52 23.78
CA GLY A 37 7.64 7.75 24.60
C GLY A 37 8.96 7.35 23.90
N GLY A 38 9.38 8.07 22.86
CA GLY A 38 10.79 8.06 22.44
C GLY A 38 11.24 6.94 21.49
N TYR A 39 10.33 6.15 20.93
CA TYR A 39 10.67 5.18 19.89
C TYR A 39 11.00 5.86 18.56
N VAL A 40 12.04 5.37 17.87
CA VAL A 40 12.38 5.78 16.51
C VAL A 40 11.16 5.53 15.61
N GLY A 41 10.66 6.58 14.97
CA GLY A 41 9.59 6.46 13.99
C GLY A 41 9.98 5.49 12.88
N SER A 42 8.99 4.79 12.32
CA SER A 42 9.13 3.91 11.17
C SER A 42 10.20 4.38 10.16
N ALA A 43 11.33 3.65 9.96
CA ALA A 43 12.42 3.96 9.02
C ALA A 43 12.35 3.12 7.73
N PRO A 44 12.83 3.55 6.54
CA PRO A 44 12.53 2.89 5.24
C PRO A 44 12.76 1.37 5.14
N ALA A 45 11.94 0.67 4.33
CA ALA A 45 12.02 -0.78 4.19
C ALA A 45 13.22 -1.24 3.33
N ALA A 46 13.92 -2.28 3.78
CA ALA A 46 15.10 -2.84 3.10
C ALA A 46 14.79 -3.68 1.84
N LEU A 47 13.53 -4.06 1.61
CA LEU A 47 13.10 -4.92 0.50
C LEU A 47 12.04 -4.22 -0.36
N VAL A 48 12.10 -4.50 -1.66
CA VAL A 48 11.27 -3.85 -2.69
C VAL A 48 10.74 -4.91 -3.66
N GLY A 49 9.42 -4.98 -3.84
CA GLY A 49 8.77 -5.91 -4.77
C GLY A 49 8.65 -5.32 -6.17
N LYS A 50 8.83 -6.13 -7.22
CA LYS A 50 8.58 -5.70 -8.61
C LYS A 50 7.13 -6.00 -9.01
N VAL A 51 6.41 -5.01 -9.51
CA VAL A 51 5.07 -5.16 -10.10
C VAL A 51 5.00 -4.37 -11.41
N ALA A 52 4.23 -4.82 -12.40
CA ALA A 52 4.04 -4.05 -13.64
C ALA A 52 2.96 -2.97 -13.45
N ALA A 53 3.07 -1.84 -14.15
CA ALA A 53 1.94 -0.91 -14.25
C ALA A 53 0.73 -1.62 -14.90
N GLY A 54 -0.48 -1.32 -14.44
CA GLY A 54 -1.70 -2.02 -14.86
C GLY A 54 -1.94 -3.39 -14.20
N SER A 55 -0.97 -3.94 -13.46
CA SER A 55 -1.16 -5.19 -12.72
C SER A 55 -1.94 -5.00 -11.41
N GLN A 56 -2.59 -6.07 -10.94
CA GLN A 56 -3.26 -6.10 -9.65
C GLN A 56 -2.29 -6.41 -8.51
N VAL A 57 -2.42 -5.68 -7.40
CA VAL A 57 -1.73 -5.96 -6.13
C VAL A 57 -2.77 -6.37 -5.08
N LYS A 58 -2.48 -7.48 -4.40
CA LYS A 58 -3.33 -8.06 -3.35
C LYS A 58 -2.71 -7.81 -1.98
N LEU A 59 -3.48 -7.21 -1.08
CA LEU A 59 -3.09 -6.86 0.28
C LEU A 59 -3.92 -7.68 1.26
N LYS A 60 -3.29 -8.64 1.94
CA LYS A 60 -3.97 -9.47 2.94
C LYS A 60 -3.86 -8.85 4.34
N TRP A 61 -5.01 -8.47 4.89
CA TRP A 61 -5.16 -8.04 6.27
C TRP A 61 -5.25 -9.24 7.22
N THR A 62 -4.89 -9.02 8.48
CA THR A 62 -5.26 -9.92 9.58
C THR A 62 -6.74 -9.73 9.92
N ALA A 63 -7.36 -10.73 10.54
CA ALA A 63 -8.70 -10.59 11.11
C ALA A 63 -8.76 -9.41 12.09
N TRP A 64 -9.90 -8.73 12.15
CA TRP A 64 -10.09 -7.46 12.88
C TRP A 64 -11.56 -7.30 13.28
N PRO A 65 -11.90 -6.65 14.41
CA PRO A 65 -13.29 -6.57 14.86
C PRO A 65 -14.22 -5.80 13.93
N ASP A 66 -15.43 -6.32 13.75
CA ASP A 66 -16.48 -5.82 12.84
C ASP A 66 -17.02 -4.42 13.21
N SER A 67 -16.72 -3.93 14.41
CA SER A 67 -17.06 -2.57 14.85
C SER A 67 -16.30 -1.46 14.11
N HIS A 68 -15.14 -1.76 13.50
CA HIS A 68 -14.28 -0.79 12.83
C HIS A 68 -14.73 -0.55 11.37
N ASN A 69 -15.96 -0.08 11.22
CA ASN A 69 -16.53 0.35 9.95
C ASN A 69 -15.79 1.56 9.39
N GLY A 70 -15.46 1.53 8.09
CA GLY A 70 -14.70 2.59 7.45
C GLY A 70 -14.43 2.35 5.96
N PRO A 71 -13.91 3.36 5.25
CA PRO A 71 -13.44 3.21 3.89
C PRO A 71 -12.12 2.44 3.84
N LEU A 72 -11.77 1.93 2.66
CA LEU A 72 -10.40 1.53 2.33
C LEU A 72 -9.84 2.52 1.32
N ILE A 73 -8.65 3.06 1.57
CA ILE A 73 -8.02 4.04 0.66
C ILE A 73 -6.57 3.65 0.39
N THR A 74 -6.15 3.73 -0.86
CA THR A 74 -4.78 3.43 -1.28
C THR A 74 -4.16 4.61 -2.00
N TYR A 75 -2.96 4.98 -1.57
CA TYR A 75 -2.14 6.04 -2.11
C TYR A 75 -0.80 5.49 -2.58
N MET A 76 -0.20 6.16 -3.56
CA MET A 76 1.17 5.92 -4.00
C MET A 76 1.98 7.21 -3.91
N ALA A 77 3.30 7.10 -3.75
CA ALA A 77 4.24 8.21 -3.85
C ALA A 77 5.51 7.75 -4.58
N ARG A 78 5.97 8.52 -5.56
CA ARG A 78 7.19 8.19 -6.32
C ARG A 78 8.42 8.61 -5.55
N ALA A 79 9.38 7.69 -5.36
CA ALA A 79 10.67 8.04 -4.78
C ALA A 79 11.51 8.85 -5.79
N PRO A 80 12.21 9.92 -5.36
CA PRO A 80 13.15 10.67 -6.18
C PRO A 80 14.52 9.95 -6.31
N SER A 81 14.79 9.00 -5.42
CA SER A 81 16.03 8.25 -5.27
C SER A 81 15.76 6.82 -4.79
N ASP A 82 16.78 6.10 -4.32
CA ASP A 82 16.67 4.79 -3.68
C ASP A 82 15.67 4.80 -2.51
N ILE A 83 14.55 4.10 -2.71
CA ILE A 83 13.41 3.99 -1.79
C ILE A 83 13.78 3.31 -0.47
N THR A 84 14.84 2.50 -0.44
CA THR A 84 15.35 1.87 0.79
C THR A 84 16.07 2.85 1.70
N LYS A 85 16.30 4.09 1.23
CA LYS A 85 16.95 5.19 1.96
C LYS A 85 16.13 6.47 1.97
N TRP A 86 15.00 6.52 1.26
CA TRP A 86 14.18 7.71 1.11
C TRP A 86 13.03 7.77 2.12
N ASN A 87 12.83 8.95 2.70
CA ASN A 87 11.71 9.28 3.58
C ASN A 87 11.03 10.53 3.02
N PRO A 88 9.71 10.52 2.74
CA PRO A 88 9.00 11.70 2.23
C PRO A 88 8.89 12.86 3.25
N GLY A 89 9.04 12.61 4.55
CA GLY A 89 8.88 13.63 5.58
C GLY A 89 7.49 14.28 5.52
N ASN A 90 7.44 15.61 5.48
CA ASN A 90 6.19 16.37 5.32
C ASN A 90 5.86 16.74 3.87
N SER A 91 6.54 16.12 2.89
CA SER A 91 6.39 16.48 1.47
C SER A 91 5.04 16.03 0.89
N ALA A 92 4.40 16.89 0.11
CA ALA A 92 3.15 16.58 -0.59
C ALA A 92 3.39 15.69 -1.84
N VAL A 93 3.77 14.43 -1.62
CA VAL A 93 4.14 13.45 -2.68
C VAL A 93 3.10 12.35 -2.92
N TRP A 94 2.08 12.27 -2.08
CA TRP A 94 1.07 11.22 -2.10
C TRP A 94 -0.06 11.53 -3.08
N PHE A 95 -0.36 10.59 -3.97
CA PHE A 95 -1.53 10.64 -4.86
C PHE A 95 -2.42 9.41 -4.62
N LYS A 96 -3.75 9.61 -4.59
CA LYS A 96 -4.71 8.51 -4.42
C LYS A 96 -4.75 7.66 -5.68
N VAL A 97 -4.80 6.33 -5.54
CA VAL A 97 -4.89 5.37 -6.65
C VAL A 97 -6.10 4.44 -6.56
N ALA A 98 -6.68 4.24 -5.38
CA ALA A 98 -7.92 3.52 -5.20
C ALA A 98 -8.65 3.96 -3.93
N GLU A 99 -9.97 3.89 -3.93
CA GLU A 99 -10.81 4.00 -2.73
C GLU A 99 -12.05 3.11 -2.83
N ALA A 100 -12.54 2.67 -1.69
CA ALA A 100 -13.81 1.98 -1.53
C ALA A 100 -14.46 2.46 -0.23
N GLY A 101 -15.65 3.05 -0.32
CA GLY A 101 -16.35 3.66 0.81
C GLY A 101 -17.44 2.77 1.40
N LYS A 102 -18.56 3.42 1.77
CA LYS A 102 -19.83 2.76 2.06
C LYS A 102 -20.61 2.55 0.75
N ASP A 103 -21.21 1.39 0.53
CA ASP A 103 -22.05 1.11 -0.64
C ASP A 103 -23.49 1.65 -0.44
N ALA A 104 -24.31 1.55 -1.50
CA ALA A 104 -25.70 1.99 -1.48
C ALA A 104 -26.60 1.16 -0.54
N ASN A 105 -26.19 -0.07 -0.18
CA ASN A 105 -26.89 -0.92 0.79
C ASN A 105 -26.45 -0.66 2.24
N GLY A 106 -25.49 0.27 2.43
CA GLY A 106 -24.96 0.66 3.72
C GLY A 106 -23.78 -0.18 4.22
N LYS A 107 -23.20 -1.04 3.40
CA LYS A 107 -22.05 -1.88 3.73
C LYS A 107 -20.73 -1.14 3.60
N TRP A 108 -19.77 -1.36 4.49
CA TRP A 108 -18.47 -0.69 4.48
C TRP A 108 -17.36 -1.58 3.91
N ALA A 109 -16.48 -0.99 3.09
CA ALA A 109 -15.37 -1.71 2.49
C ALA A 109 -14.43 -2.38 3.51
N ALA A 110 -14.16 -1.73 4.64
CA ALA A 110 -13.22 -2.21 5.65
C ALA A 110 -13.74 -3.39 6.50
N THR A 111 -15.06 -3.59 6.59
CA THR A 111 -15.70 -4.64 7.38
C THR A 111 -16.36 -5.64 6.45
N ASP A 112 -17.52 -5.30 5.87
CA ASP A 112 -18.25 -6.17 4.93
C ASP A 112 -17.38 -6.59 3.73
N GLY A 113 -16.66 -5.64 3.13
CA GLY A 113 -15.85 -5.88 1.93
C GLY A 113 -14.66 -6.80 2.19
N LEU A 114 -13.90 -6.56 3.26
CA LEU A 114 -12.80 -7.44 3.66
C LEU A 114 -13.29 -8.81 4.16
N TYR A 115 -14.41 -8.86 4.88
CA TYR A 115 -14.99 -10.13 5.34
C TYR A 115 -15.35 -11.02 4.14
N ALA A 116 -16.08 -10.47 3.16
CA ALA A 116 -16.47 -11.18 1.94
C ALA A 116 -15.28 -11.62 1.07
N SER A 117 -14.10 -11.02 1.23
CA SER A 117 -12.89 -11.32 0.44
C SER A 117 -11.81 -12.10 1.20
N ASN A 118 -12.14 -12.76 2.32
CA ASN A 118 -11.17 -13.47 3.17
C ASN A 118 -9.99 -12.58 3.62
N SER A 119 -10.31 -11.34 3.98
CA SER A 119 -9.40 -10.25 4.35
C SER A 119 -8.41 -9.84 3.25
N VAL A 120 -8.75 -10.02 1.97
CA VAL A 120 -7.89 -9.62 0.83
C VAL A 120 -8.46 -8.41 0.11
N TYR A 121 -7.81 -7.25 0.26
CA TYR A 121 -8.06 -6.11 -0.61
C TYR A 121 -7.26 -6.25 -1.91
N THR A 122 -7.85 -5.86 -3.04
CA THR A 122 -7.17 -5.85 -4.35
C THR A 122 -7.35 -4.48 -4.99
N PHE A 123 -6.26 -3.92 -5.51
CA PHE A 123 -6.28 -2.71 -6.33
C PHE A 123 -5.35 -2.85 -7.54
N THR A 124 -5.51 -1.98 -8.52
CA THR A 124 -4.73 -1.98 -9.76
C THR A 124 -3.71 -0.85 -9.73
N ILE A 125 -2.45 -1.14 -10.07
CA ILE A 125 -1.42 -0.11 -10.25
C ILE A 125 -1.80 0.73 -11.48
N PRO A 126 -1.87 2.07 -11.41
CA PRO A 126 -2.34 2.87 -12.55
C PRO A 126 -1.48 2.62 -13.81
N PRO A 127 -2.09 2.27 -14.97
CA PRO A 127 -1.38 1.73 -16.14
C PRO A 127 -0.50 2.73 -16.90
N LYS A 128 -0.58 4.02 -16.55
CA LYS A 128 0.22 5.11 -17.15
C LYS A 128 1.27 5.67 -16.19
N LEU A 129 1.58 4.97 -15.08
CA LEU A 129 2.69 5.38 -14.22
C LEU A 129 4.03 5.28 -14.95
N LYS A 130 4.88 6.29 -14.72
CA LYS A 130 6.28 6.23 -15.14
C LYS A 130 7.00 5.13 -14.36
N ALA A 131 7.88 4.38 -15.00
CA ALA A 131 8.73 3.42 -14.32
C ALA A 131 9.54 4.08 -13.18
N GLY A 132 9.79 3.34 -12.11
CA GLY A 132 10.48 3.82 -10.92
C GLY A 132 10.08 3.12 -9.64
N GLN A 133 10.59 3.62 -8.52
CA GLN A 133 10.30 3.10 -7.19
C GLN A 133 9.17 3.91 -6.56
N TYR A 134 8.22 3.23 -5.90
CA TYR A 134 7.02 3.84 -5.33
C TYR A 134 6.72 3.26 -3.94
N LEU A 135 6.37 4.14 -2.99
CA LEU A 135 5.72 3.72 -1.74
C LEU A 135 4.25 3.43 -2.01
N ILE A 136 3.68 2.46 -1.30
CA ILE A 136 2.24 2.21 -1.26
C ILE A 136 1.75 2.35 0.17
N ARG A 137 0.86 3.32 0.38
CA ARG A 137 0.17 3.59 1.65
C ARG A 137 -1.26 3.12 1.51
N HIS A 138 -1.60 2.01 2.16
CA HIS A 138 -2.95 1.45 2.17
C HIS A 138 -3.54 1.56 3.57
N GLU A 139 -4.76 2.07 3.65
CA GLU A 139 -5.43 2.47 4.88
C GLU A 139 -6.83 1.85 5.00
N ARG A 140 -7.23 1.74 6.26
CA ARG A 140 -8.54 1.35 6.78
C ARG A 140 -8.92 2.37 7.85
#